data_AF-A0A2G2ZNW1-F1
#
_entry.id   AF-A0A2G2ZNW1-F1
#
_cell.length_a   1.000
_cell.length_b   1.000
_cell.length_c   1.000
_cell.angle_alpha   90.00
_cell.angle_beta   90.00
_cell.angle_gamma   90.00
#
_symmetry.space_group_name_H-M   'P 1'
#
loop_
_entity.id
_entity.type
_entity.pdbx_description
1 polymer ?
#
loop_
_entity_poly.entity_id
_entity_poly.type
_entity_poly.pdbx_seq_one_letter_code
_entity_poly.pdbx_strand_id
1 'polypeptide(L)'
;MARSKKEIDDLCAMLSEYNLEGNPRELWMDSGSTYHICANKELFIAFALAQGEEKICMANSTTAKVEGTRKVCLKMTSGKVLTLNNILYIPEL
;
A
#
# COMPACT_ATOMS: atom_id res chain seq x y z
N MET A 1 20.18 8.30 -11.94
CA MET A 1 20.24 7.49 -10.70
C MET A 1 20.03 8.29 -9.41
N ALA A 2 20.42 9.57 -9.31
CA ALA A 2 20.21 10.37 -8.09
C ALA A 2 18.73 10.70 -7.78
N ARG A 3 17.88 10.83 -8.82
CA ARG A 3 16.46 11.18 -8.69
C ARG A 3 15.63 10.08 -7.99
N SER A 4 15.84 8.82 -8.34
CA SER A 4 15.12 7.67 -7.77
C SER A 4 15.49 7.41 -6.31
N LYS A 5 16.74 7.68 -5.92
CA LYS A 5 17.16 7.56 -4.51
C LYS A 5 16.43 8.57 -3.63
N LYS A 6 16.32 9.83 -4.10
CA LYS A 6 15.59 10.87 -3.38
C LYS A 6 14.11 10.52 -3.20
N GLU A 7 13.46 9.98 -4.23
CA GLU A 7 12.05 9.58 -4.17
C GLU A 7 11.83 8.44 -3.14
N ILE A 8 12.77 7.50 -3.04
CA ILE A 8 12.74 6.44 -2.01
C ILE A 8 12.95 7.05 -0.61
N ASP A 9 13.94 7.92 -0.44
CA ASP A 9 14.23 8.56 0.85
C ASP A 9 13.02 9.40 1.33
N ASP A 10 12.36 10.12 0.42
CA ASP A 10 11.15 10.90 0.69
C ASP A 10 9.97 9.98 1.09
N LEU A 11 9.75 8.86 0.39
CA LEU A 11 8.73 7.87 0.76
C LEU A 11 8.99 7.24 2.13
N CYS A 12 10.25 6.88 2.42
CA CYS A 12 10.67 6.36 3.73
C CYS A 12 10.37 7.35 4.86
N ALA A 13 10.70 8.63 4.67
CA ALA A 13 10.42 9.67 5.65
C ALA A 13 8.90 9.82 5.88
N MET A 14 8.12 9.86 4.80
CA MET A 14 6.66 9.98 4.89
C MET A 14 6.00 8.79 5.59
N LEU A 15 6.41 7.56 5.27
CA LEU A 15 5.89 6.36 5.94
C LEU A 15 6.30 6.28 7.41
N SER A 16 7.53 6.71 7.74
CA SER A 16 7.98 6.80 9.13
C SER A 16 7.12 7.79 9.92
N GLU A 17 6.78 8.93 9.32
CA GLU A 17 5.89 9.93 9.91
C GLU A 17 4.48 9.38 10.14
N TYR A 18 3.90 8.69 9.16
CA TYR A 18 2.59 8.04 9.29
C TYR A 18 2.56 7.02 10.43
N ASN A 19 3.60 6.18 10.51
CA ASN A 19 3.69 5.12 11.51
C ASN A 19 3.88 5.65 12.94
N LEU A 20 4.42 6.86 13.11
CA LEU A 20 4.56 7.51 14.43
C LEU A 20 3.22 7.93 15.04
N GLU A 21 2.15 8.05 14.25
CA GLU A 21 0.81 8.46 14.72
C GLU A 21 0.04 7.34 15.46
N GLY A 22 0.71 6.23 15.79
CA GLY A 22 0.25 5.29 16.80
C GLY A 22 -0.68 4.18 16.31
N ASN A 23 -0.78 3.93 15.01
CA ASN A 23 -1.37 2.69 14.47
C ASN A 23 -0.27 1.76 13.91
N PRO A 24 0.42 0.98 14.76
CA PRO A 24 1.69 0.32 14.42
C PRO A 24 1.58 -0.88 13.45
N ARG A 25 0.49 -1.06 12.69
CA ARG A 25 0.25 -2.31 11.93
C ARG A 25 0.06 -2.20 10.43
N GLU A 26 -0.09 -1.03 9.82
CA GLU A 26 -0.76 -1.01 8.50
C GLU A 26 0.13 -0.89 7.26
N LEU A 27 1.41 -0.50 7.36
CA LEU A 27 2.22 -0.24 6.17
C LEU A 27 3.67 -0.74 6.29
N TRP A 28 4.03 -1.63 5.36
CA TRP A 28 5.37 -2.20 5.23
C TRP A 28 5.89 -1.86 3.83
N MET A 29 7.13 -1.39 3.72
CA MET A 29 7.82 -1.26 2.43
C MET A 29 8.60 -2.54 2.16
N ASP A 30 8.23 -3.24 1.10
CA ASP A 30 8.97 -4.37 0.58
C ASP A 30 9.46 -4.06 -0.84
N SER A 31 10.75 -3.80 -0.98
CA SER A 31 11.38 -3.55 -2.28
C SER A 31 11.44 -4.80 -3.18
N GLY A 32 11.21 -5.99 -2.61
CA GLY A 32 11.12 -7.25 -3.35
C GLY A 32 9.72 -7.54 -3.90
N SER A 33 8.71 -6.76 -3.53
CA SER A 33 7.34 -6.96 -3.99
C SER A 33 7.07 -6.29 -5.35
N THR A 34 6.42 -7.03 -6.25
CA THR A 34 5.90 -6.51 -7.52
C THR A 34 4.53 -5.85 -7.36
N TYR A 35 3.83 -6.11 -6.25
CA TYR A 35 2.47 -5.63 -5.98
C TYR A 35 2.43 -4.76 -4.73
N HIS A 36 1.65 -3.68 -4.80
CA HIS A 36 1.29 -2.91 -3.62
C HIS A 36 -0.04 -3.44 -3.08
N ILE A 37 -0.04 -3.88 -1.82
CA ILE A 37 -1.18 -4.59 -1.22
C ILE A 37 -1.62 -3.83 0.03
N CYS A 38 -2.93 -3.81 0.29
CA CYS A 38 -3.51 -3.27 1.50
C CYS A 38 -4.66 -4.16 1.99
N ALA A 39 -4.60 -4.58 3.25
CA ALA A 39 -5.68 -5.32 3.90
C ALA A 39 -6.72 -4.38 4.57
N ASN A 40 -6.38 -3.11 4.79
CA ASN A 40 -7.30 -2.14 5.37
C ASN A 40 -8.12 -1.43 4.28
N LYS A 41 -9.41 -1.77 4.19
CA LYS A 41 -10.35 -1.16 3.25
C LYS A 41 -10.60 0.32 3.54
N GLU A 42 -10.49 0.77 4.78
CA GLU A 42 -10.79 2.15 5.20
C GLU A 42 -9.79 3.16 4.64
N LEU A 43 -8.59 2.71 4.28
CA LEU A 43 -7.56 3.54 3.65
C LEU A 43 -7.86 3.89 2.18
N PHE A 44 -8.81 3.21 1.56
CA PHE A 44 -9.19 3.45 0.17
C PHE A 44 -10.11 4.67 0.06
N ILE A 45 -9.64 5.71 -0.63
CA ILE A 45 -10.47 6.87 -0.99
C ILE A 45 -11.43 6.59 -2.15
N ALA A 46 -11.11 5.58 -2.94
CA ALA A 46 -11.94 5.07 -4.01
C ALA A 46 -11.72 3.57 -4.04
N PHE A 47 -12.79 2.80 -4.22
CA PHE A 47 -12.74 1.35 -4.21
C PHE A 47 -13.49 0.82 -5.42
N ALA A 48 -12.88 -0.09 -6.17
CA ALA A 48 -13.52 -0.82 -7.24
C ALA A 48 -13.31 -2.30 -6.95
N LEU A 49 -14.42 -3.06 -6.98
CA LEU A 49 -14.37 -4.50 -6.88
C LEU A 49 -13.56 -5.07 -8.05
N ALA A 50 -12.77 -6.10 -7.77
CA ALA A 50 -12.05 -6.83 -8.81
C ALA A 50 -13.06 -7.47 -9.77
N GLN A 51 -12.75 -7.43 -11.07
CA GLN A 51 -13.60 -8.04 -12.10
C GLN A 51 -13.21 -9.52 -12.23
N GLY A 52 -13.91 -10.40 -11.52
CA GLY A 52 -13.69 -11.86 -11.56
C GLY A 52 -12.81 -12.38 -10.42
N GLU A 53 -12.19 -13.55 -10.63
CA GLU A 53 -11.35 -14.24 -9.64
C GLU A 53 -9.87 -13.87 -9.79
N GLU A 54 -9.53 -12.60 -9.62
CA GLU A 54 -8.12 -12.18 -9.61
C GLU A 54 -7.42 -12.71 -8.35
N LYS A 55 -6.26 -13.35 -8.55
CA LYS A 55 -5.42 -13.93 -7.48
C LYS A 55 -3.97 -13.59 -7.75
N ILE A 56 -3.21 -13.30 -6.70
CA ILE A 56 -1.76 -13.09 -6.79
C ILE A 56 -0.99 -14.19 -6.05
N CYS A 57 0.19 -14.52 -6.55
CA CYS A 57 1.12 -15.43 -5.87
C CYS A 57 1.93 -14.66 -4.83
N MET A 58 1.99 -15.21 -3.62
CA MET A 58 2.75 -14.69 -2.49
C MET A 58 4.16 -15.28 -2.46
N ALA A 59 5.05 -14.64 -1.70
CA ALA A 59 6.45 -15.09 -1.54
C ALA A 59 6.55 -16.53 -0.97
N ASN A 60 5.58 -16.94 -0.16
CA ASN A 60 5.49 -18.30 0.41
C ASN A 60 4.80 -19.31 -0.53
N SER A 61 4.66 -19.00 -1.82
CA SER A 61 3.99 -19.84 -2.84
C SER A 61 2.50 -20.10 -2.60
N THR A 62 1.86 -19.41 -1.66
CA THR A 62 0.39 -19.40 -1.58
C THR A 62 -0.19 -18.39 -2.56
N THR A 63 -1.49 -18.47 -2.77
CA THR A 63 -2.23 -17.46 -3.54
C THR A 63 -3.19 -16.74 -2.62
N ALA A 64 -3.35 -15.42 -2.79
CA ALA A 64 -4.41 -14.67 -2.13
C ALA A 64 -5.35 -14.03 -3.16
N LYS A 65 -6.62 -13.94 -2.79
CA LYS A 65 -7.65 -13.36 -3.64
C LYS A 65 -7.62 -11.83 -3.56
N VAL A 66 -7.63 -11.19 -4.73
CA VAL A 66 -7.82 -9.74 -4.83
C VAL A 66 -9.31 -9.46 -4.85
N GLU A 67 -9.80 -8.70 -3.88
CA GLU A 67 -11.22 -8.34 -3.80
C GLU A 67 -11.51 -6.95 -4.40
N GLY A 68 -10.48 -6.13 -4.55
CA GLY A 68 -10.59 -4.84 -5.18
C GLY A 68 -9.25 -4.24 -5.52
N THR A 69 -9.30 -3.17 -6.29
CA THR A 69 -8.13 -2.34 -6.59
C THR A 69 -8.57 -0.89 -6.47
N ARG A 70 -7.64 0.05 -6.19
CA ARG A 70 -7.71 1.50 -6.49
C ARG A 70 -6.58 2.27 -5.79
N LYS A 71 -6.92 3.41 -5.16
CA LYS A 71 -6.02 4.42 -4.62
C LYS A 71 -6.19 4.49 -3.11
N VAL A 72 -5.06 4.57 -2.43
CA VAL A 72 -5.00 4.83 -0.99
C VAL A 72 -4.40 6.21 -0.78
N CYS A 73 -4.98 6.98 0.14
CA CYS A 73 -4.41 8.26 0.57
C CYS A 73 -3.97 8.17 2.02
N LEU A 74 -2.69 8.44 2.24
CA LEU A 74 -2.11 8.53 3.57
C LEU A 74 -1.94 10.01 3.91
N LYS A 75 -2.60 10.44 4.97
CA LYS A 75 -2.47 11.80 5.50
C LYS A 75 -1.39 11.78 6.59
N MET A 76 -0.45 12.70 6.49
CA MET A 76 0.67 12.82 7.41
C MET A 76 0.41 13.95 8.42
N THR A 77 1.06 13.90 9.59
CA THR A 77 0.93 14.95 10.62
C THR A 77 1.47 16.32 10.17
N SER A 78 2.40 16.33 9.21
CA SER A 78 2.90 17.52 8.51
C SER A 78 1.87 18.17 7.57
N GLY A 79 0.68 17.58 7.43
CA GLY A 79 -0.38 18.02 6.52
C GLY A 79 -0.16 17.58 5.07
N LYS A 80 0.93 16.86 4.77
CA LYS A 80 1.17 16.28 3.45
C LYS A 80 0.26 15.08 3.22
N VAL A 81 -0.10 14.85 1.95
CA VAL A 81 -0.90 13.70 1.54
C VAL A 81 -0.12 12.89 0.52
N LEU A 82 0.11 11.61 0.81
CA LEU A 82 0.67 10.65 -0.13
C LEU A 82 -0.48 9.87 -0.78
N THR A 83 -0.54 9.88 -2.10
CA THR A 83 -1.52 9.08 -2.86
C THR A 83 -0.80 7.92 -3.54
N LEU A 84 -1.12 6.70 -3.11
CA LEU A 84 -0.66 5.48 -3.74
C LEU A 84 -1.72 5.00 -4.74
N ASN A 85 -1.28 4.56 -5.92
CA ASN A 85 -2.16 4.10 -6.99
C ASN A 85 -1.96 2.60 -7.22
N ASN A 86 -2.96 1.95 -7.81
CA ASN A 86 -2.95 0.52 -8.13
C ASN A 86 -2.68 -0.36 -6.90
N ILE A 87 -3.25 0.02 -5.76
CA ILE A 87 -3.22 -0.79 -4.54
C ILE A 87 -4.24 -1.91 -4.67
N LEU A 88 -3.79 -3.14 -4.46
CA LEU A 88 -4.63 -4.33 -4.41
C LEU A 88 -5.19 -4.51 -3.00
N TYR A 89 -6.51 -4.66 -2.89
CA TYR A 89 -7.19 -4.97 -1.65
C TYR A 89 -7.27 -6.49 -1.46
N ILE A 90 -6.64 -6.98 -0.40
CA ILE A 90 -6.59 -8.39 -0.03
C ILE A 90 -6.89 -8.50 1.47
N PRO A 91 -8.12 -8.82 1.88
CA PRO A 91 -8.52 -8.86 3.29
C PRO A 91 -7.94 -10.05 4.07
N GLU A 92 -7.35 -11.04 3.37
CA GLU A 92 -6.82 -12.27 3.96
C GLU A 92 -5.38 -12.13 4.50
N LEU A 93 -4.74 -10.96 4.30
CA LEU A 93 -3.40 -10.64 4.84
C LEU A 93 -3.46 -10.23 6.32
#